data_AF-A0A7S2YJQ8-F1
#
_entry.id   AF-A0A7S2YJQ8-F1
#
_cell.length_a   1.000
_cell.length_b   1.000
_cell.length_c   1.000
_cell.angle_alpha   90.00
_cell.angle_beta   90.00
_cell.angle_gamma   90.00
#
_symmetry.space_group_name_H-M   'P 1'
#
loop_
_entity.id
_entity.type
_entity.pdbx_description
1 polymer ?
#
loop_
_entity_poly.entity_id
_entity_poly.type
_entity_poly.pdbx_seq_one_letter_code
_entity_poly.pdbx_strand_id
1 'polypeptide(L)'
;MMRKRPLPGSERPIKSTGSSSSGTYHNKMKKLAFFMLALALVAPPCAVEAFGIATPSRPQHHQVESSTTRAKTSLASGALAPPAQHMEWLHRQDDLERRSQRKARLQQPQKKQVLPLTLFGTEVPTASCNSTSSSSTAKEAWAASFTTVEALRDTFGRNKNAFWGDLDASTTRRLYKTLLPRALLELYHCEGASSEDLAPLAYRARVAAKKYARERSEVPARVAASLFDGWRQFCKYGRFQSSGMSYPQLWEKYATQIMEEDDFENEQDLTSKVCYKILEKSCETNQKVDSLFLTDQQDLQEITLKLEQDVYDLLDNEPEDVNMWAIRRYQILRTLLRIRRQMEGRSYTEHDDNAAMQAVLEDAAQQ
;
A
#
# COMPACT_ATOMS: atom_id res chain seq x y z
N MET A 1 -64.90 27.43 -14.02
CA MET A 1 -63.61 28.16 -13.94
C MET A 1 -62.48 27.15 -13.80
N MET A 2 -61.83 26.77 -14.92
CA MET A 2 -60.66 25.87 -14.92
C MET A 2 -59.41 26.67 -15.23
N ARG A 3 -58.46 26.72 -14.28
CA ARG A 3 -57.17 27.39 -14.45
C ARG A 3 -56.24 26.48 -15.25
N LYS A 4 -55.88 26.89 -16.47
CA LYS A 4 -54.79 26.30 -17.27
C LYS A 4 -53.45 26.56 -16.58
N ARG A 5 -52.67 25.51 -16.33
CA ARG A 5 -51.27 25.62 -15.87
C ARG A 5 -50.37 25.90 -17.08
N PRO A 6 -49.37 26.79 -16.98
CA PRO A 6 -48.41 27.04 -18.04
C PRO A 6 -47.31 25.95 -18.05
N LEU A 7 -46.87 25.60 -19.25
CA LEU A 7 -45.74 24.69 -19.51
C LEU A 7 -44.41 25.44 -19.26
N PRO A 8 -43.39 24.78 -18.67
CA PRO A 8 -42.06 25.37 -18.56
C PRO A 8 -41.25 25.08 -19.83
N GLY A 9 -41.10 26.09 -20.68
CA GLY A 9 -40.18 26.11 -21.81
C GLY A 9 -39.42 27.42 -21.83
N SER A 10 -38.19 27.41 -21.32
CA SER A 10 -37.22 28.51 -21.46
C SER A 10 -35.82 27.92 -21.35
N GLU A 11 -35.32 27.46 -22.50
CA GLU A 11 -33.92 27.12 -22.70
C GLU A 11 -33.10 28.41 -22.55
N ARG A 12 -32.21 28.44 -21.55
CA ARG A 12 -31.20 29.49 -21.44
C ARG A 12 -29.98 29.08 -22.27
N PRO A 13 -29.40 29.99 -23.06
CA PRO A 13 -28.18 29.72 -23.80
C PRO A 13 -27.01 29.54 -22.81
N ILE A 14 -26.49 28.32 -22.74
CA ILE A 14 -25.26 28.01 -22.01
C ILE A 14 -24.11 28.66 -22.80
N LYS A 15 -23.57 29.76 -22.28
CA LYS A 15 -22.31 30.33 -22.78
C LYS A 15 -21.18 29.35 -22.42
N SER A 16 -20.70 28.61 -23.41
CA SER A 16 -19.51 27.77 -23.30
C SER A 16 -18.28 28.66 -23.19
N THR A 17 -17.81 28.93 -21.97
CA THR A 17 -16.47 29.46 -21.73
C THR A 17 -15.47 28.35 -21.96
N GLY A 18 -15.04 28.17 -23.22
CA GLY A 18 -13.93 27.31 -23.57
C GLY A 18 -12.64 27.89 -23.01
N SER A 19 -12.22 27.42 -21.83
CA SER A 19 -10.88 27.68 -21.33
C SER A 19 -9.89 26.78 -22.06
N SER A 20 -9.03 27.39 -22.87
CA SER A 20 -7.89 26.72 -23.52
C SER A 20 -6.92 26.17 -22.47
N SER A 21 -7.15 24.94 -22.01
CA SER A 21 -6.27 24.21 -21.07
C SER A 21 -5.25 23.30 -21.76
N SER A 22 -5.15 23.33 -23.10
CA SER A 22 -4.30 22.38 -23.84
C SER A 22 -2.79 22.55 -23.60
N GLY A 23 -2.34 23.73 -23.14
CA GLY A 23 -0.92 24.02 -22.91
C GLY A 23 -0.30 23.33 -21.68
N THR A 24 -1.08 23.00 -20.65
CA THR A 24 -0.53 22.42 -19.40
C THR A 24 -0.31 20.91 -19.48
N TYR A 25 -1.12 20.19 -20.26
CA TYR A 25 -1.00 18.73 -20.41
C TYR A 25 0.30 18.32 -21.11
N HIS A 26 0.71 19.07 -22.13
CA HIS A 26 1.92 18.77 -22.89
C HIS A 26 3.20 18.86 -22.02
N ASN A 27 3.27 19.83 -21.11
CA ASN A 27 4.40 19.98 -20.19
C ASN A 27 4.44 18.89 -19.11
N LYS A 28 3.28 18.43 -18.62
CA LYS A 28 3.22 17.32 -17.64
C LYS A 28 3.67 15.99 -18.26
N MET A 29 3.25 15.70 -19.50
CA MET A 29 3.66 14.49 -20.21
C MET A 29 5.16 14.48 -20.53
N LYS A 30 5.74 15.62 -20.95
CA LYS A 30 7.19 15.75 -21.14
C LYS A 30 7.96 15.49 -19.84
N LYS A 31 7.51 16.02 -18.70
CA LYS A 31 8.12 15.77 -17.39
C LYS A 31 8.02 14.30 -16.96
N LEU A 32 6.86 13.66 -17.16
CA LEU A 32 6.68 12.24 -16.84
C LEU A 32 7.57 11.35 -17.72
N ALA A 33 7.63 11.61 -19.03
CA ALA A 33 8.50 10.89 -19.95
C ALA A 33 9.98 11.06 -19.59
N PHE A 34 10.41 12.29 -19.28
CA PHE A 34 11.77 12.56 -18.82
C PHE A 34 12.10 11.85 -17.50
N PHE A 35 11.16 11.84 -16.55
CA PHE A 35 11.35 11.18 -15.26
C PHE A 35 11.42 9.65 -15.41
N MET A 36 10.58 9.06 -16.26
CA MET A 36 10.61 7.62 -16.54
C MET A 36 11.89 7.22 -17.28
N LEU A 37 12.37 8.06 -18.21
CA LEU A 37 13.65 7.88 -18.88
C LEU A 37 14.83 8.02 -17.89
N ALA A 38 14.78 9.02 -17.00
CA ALA A 38 15.79 9.21 -15.97
C ALA A 38 15.81 8.05 -14.96
N LEU A 39 14.65 7.53 -14.54
CA LEU A 39 14.55 6.33 -13.71
C LEU A 39 15.11 5.09 -14.40
N ALA A 40 14.91 4.96 -15.71
CA ALA A 40 15.49 3.87 -16.49
C ALA A 40 17.01 3.99 -16.63
N LEU A 41 17.55 5.22 -16.72
CA LEU A 41 18.99 5.48 -16.87
C LEU A 41 19.76 5.47 -15.54
N VAL A 42 19.10 5.81 -14.42
CA VAL A 42 19.73 5.84 -13.08
C VAL A 42 19.62 4.49 -12.36
N ALA A 43 18.80 3.56 -12.86
CA ALA A 43 18.81 2.19 -12.37
C ALA A 43 20.22 1.60 -12.62
N PRO A 44 20.98 1.24 -11.56
CA PRO A 44 22.30 0.64 -11.74
C PRO A 44 22.15 -0.58 -12.65
N PRO A 45 23.11 -0.86 -13.54
CA PRO A 45 23.09 -2.08 -14.32
C PRO A 45 23.07 -3.25 -13.33
N CYS A 46 21.90 -3.81 -13.05
CA CYS A 46 21.76 -4.99 -12.23
C CYS A 46 22.61 -6.06 -12.91
N ALA A 47 23.71 -6.43 -12.26
CA ALA A 47 24.76 -7.27 -12.80
C ALA A 47 24.19 -8.50 -13.51
N VAL A 48 24.32 -8.51 -14.84
CA VAL A 48 23.99 -9.65 -15.72
C VAL A 48 25.11 -10.72 -15.68
N GLU A 49 26.13 -10.55 -14.84
CA GLU A 49 27.29 -11.46 -14.77
C GLU A 49 27.06 -12.77 -13.98
N ALA A 50 25.85 -13.06 -13.49
CA ALA A 50 25.61 -14.25 -12.65
C ALA A 50 24.61 -15.28 -13.23
N PHE A 51 24.49 -15.39 -14.55
CA PHE A 51 23.81 -16.54 -15.19
C PHE A 51 24.78 -17.33 -16.07
N GLY A 52 25.70 -18.03 -15.39
CA GLY A 52 26.22 -19.29 -15.91
C GLY A 52 25.05 -20.27 -15.98
N ILE A 53 24.56 -20.54 -17.18
CA ILE A 53 23.60 -21.61 -17.46
C ILE A 53 24.32 -22.92 -17.14
N ALA A 54 24.18 -23.39 -15.90
CA ALA A 54 24.56 -24.74 -15.53
C ALA A 54 23.58 -25.70 -16.21
N THR A 55 24.06 -26.38 -17.25
CA THR A 55 23.40 -27.54 -17.86
C THR A 55 23.20 -28.64 -16.80
N PRO A 56 22.04 -29.34 -16.76
CA PRO A 56 21.82 -30.40 -15.80
C PRO A 56 22.67 -31.63 -16.17
N SER A 57 23.74 -31.88 -15.41
CA SER A 57 24.51 -33.11 -15.47
C SER A 57 23.80 -34.23 -14.69
N ARG A 58 23.38 -35.23 -15.46
CA ARG A 58 23.22 -36.67 -15.20
C ARG A 58 23.55 -37.18 -13.77
N PRO A 59 22.70 -38.03 -13.16
CA PRO A 59 22.94 -38.56 -11.82
C PRO A 59 23.98 -39.70 -11.87
N GLN A 60 24.97 -39.64 -10.98
CA GLN A 60 25.75 -40.82 -10.60
C GLN A 60 25.76 -40.99 -9.08
N HIS A 61 25.19 -42.13 -8.69
CA HIS A 61 25.62 -43.09 -7.67
C HIS A 61 26.43 -42.63 -6.45
N HIS A 62 25.86 -42.99 -5.29
CA HIS A 62 26.50 -43.35 -4.02
C HIS A 62 28.04 -43.39 -3.99
N GLN A 63 28.62 -42.63 -3.05
CA GLN A 63 29.49 -43.26 -2.07
C GLN A 63 29.48 -42.51 -0.72
N VAL A 64 29.24 -43.32 0.31
CA VAL A 64 29.47 -43.03 1.73
C VAL A 64 30.98 -42.97 1.93
N GLU A 65 31.49 -41.93 2.58
CA GLU A 65 32.69 -42.06 3.42
C GLU A 65 32.79 -40.94 4.44
N SER A 66 33.32 -41.36 5.57
CA SER A 66 33.24 -40.80 6.92
C SER A 66 34.46 -39.93 7.27
N SER A 67 34.23 -39.04 8.24
CA SER A 67 35.19 -38.53 9.23
C SER A 67 36.51 -37.90 8.76
N THR A 68 36.77 -36.65 9.17
CA THR A 68 38.03 -36.25 9.83
C THR A 68 37.91 -34.84 10.39
N THR A 69 37.91 -34.74 11.72
CA THR A 69 38.29 -33.55 12.48
C THR A 69 39.73 -33.15 12.18
N ARG A 70 39.99 -31.92 11.73
CA ARG A 70 41.33 -31.35 11.75
C ARG A 70 41.31 -29.87 12.10
N ALA A 71 41.61 -29.62 13.38
CA ALA A 71 42.07 -28.33 13.86
C ALA A 71 43.29 -27.85 13.04
N LYS A 72 43.29 -26.56 12.67
CA LYS A 72 44.48 -25.84 12.23
C LYS A 72 44.54 -24.49 12.90
N THR A 73 45.28 -24.48 14.00
CA THR A 73 46.10 -23.38 14.48
C THR A 73 47.23 -23.10 13.49
N SER A 74 47.32 -21.87 12.98
CA SER A 74 48.54 -21.24 12.45
C SER A 74 48.31 -19.72 12.50
N LEU A 75 48.72 -19.01 13.55
CA LEU A 75 50.06 -18.43 13.75
C LEU A 75 50.60 -17.67 12.53
N ALA A 76 50.49 -16.35 12.65
CA ALA A 76 51.49 -15.34 12.33
C ALA A 76 52.13 -15.40 10.93
N SER A 77 51.58 -14.60 10.03
CA SER A 77 52.35 -13.98 8.94
C SER A 77 51.96 -12.52 8.90
N GLY A 78 52.85 -11.66 9.39
CA GLY A 78 52.71 -10.20 9.39
C GLY A 78 52.80 -9.66 7.97
N ALA A 79 51.72 -9.76 7.21
CA ALA A 79 51.49 -8.99 6.01
C ALA A 79 50.52 -7.87 6.37
N LEU A 80 50.95 -6.61 6.26
CA LEU A 80 50.07 -5.45 6.38
C LEU A 80 48.89 -5.65 5.42
N ALA A 81 47.70 -5.86 5.99
CA ALA A 81 46.47 -5.86 5.21
C ALA A 81 46.35 -4.53 4.46
N PRO A 82 45.97 -4.53 3.17
CA PRO A 82 45.84 -3.32 2.39
C PRO A 82 44.82 -2.37 3.06
N PRO A 83 45.12 -1.06 3.18
CA PRO A 83 44.31 -0.10 3.94
C PRO A 83 42.84 -0.01 3.49
N ALA A 84 42.53 -0.47 2.27
CA ALA A 84 41.17 -0.54 1.75
C ALA A 84 40.26 -1.54 2.49
N GLN A 85 40.79 -2.71 2.89
CA GLN A 85 39.98 -3.72 3.58
C GLN A 85 39.68 -3.33 5.02
N HIS A 86 40.58 -2.58 5.66
CA HIS A 86 40.36 -2.04 7.00
C HIS A 86 39.26 -0.96 7.00
N MET A 87 39.24 -0.08 5.99
CA MET A 87 38.21 0.96 5.88
C MET A 87 36.82 0.36 5.61
N GLU A 88 36.72 -0.67 4.76
CA GLU A 88 35.45 -1.34 4.51
C GLU A 88 34.93 -2.06 5.76
N TRP A 89 35.83 -2.68 6.55
CA TRP A 89 35.48 -3.30 7.82
C TRP A 89 34.96 -2.27 8.86
N LEU A 90 35.60 -1.10 8.95
CA LEU A 90 35.15 -0.02 9.82
C LEU A 90 33.77 0.53 9.42
N HIS A 91 33.53 0.75 8.11
CA HIS A 91 32.20 1.17 7.65
C HIS A 91 31.12 0.12 7.93
N ARG A 92 31.45 -1.17 7.83
CA ARG A 92 30.51 -2.26 8.13
C ARG A 92 30.18 -2.34 9.63
N GLN A 93 31.15 -2.06 10.51
CA GLN A 93 30.93 -1.92 11.96
C GLN A 93 30.01 -0.73 12.28
N ASP A 94 30.30 0.43 11.71
CA ASP A 94 29.49 1.66 11.86
C ASP A 94 28.03 1.46 11.44
N ASP A 95 27.80 0.76 10.33
CA ASP A 95 26.46 0.50 9.81
C ASP A 95 25.68 -0.48 10.70
N LEU A 96 26.35 -1.50 11.24
CA LEU A 96 25.77 -2.43 12.21
C LEU A 96 25.40 -1.71 13.51
N GLU A 97 26.24 -0.79 13.98
CA GLU A 97 25.98 -0.01 15.19
C GLU A 97 24.80 0.94 14.99
N ARG A 98 24.71 1.62 13.84
CA ARG A 98 23.54 2.46 13.49
C ARG A 98 22.25 1.64 13.41
N ARG A 99 22.29 0.42 12.88
CA ARG A 99 21.14 -0.50 12.84
C ARG A 99 20.73 -0.94 14.24
N SER A 100 21.71 -1.27 15.10
CA SER A 100 21.47 -1.63 16.50
C SER A 100 20.85 -0.47 17.29
N GLN A 101 21.37 0.74 17.16
CA GLN A 101 20.83 1.93 17.82
C GLN A 101 19.41 2.28 17.35
N ARG A 102 19.08 2.08 16.06
CA ARG A 102 17.71 2.25 15.56
C ARG A 102 16.75 1.22 16.15
N LYS A 103 17.17 -0.05 16.29
CA LYS A 103 16.37 -1.09 16.96
C LYS A 103 16.15 -0.77 18.45
N ALA A 104 17.18 -0.30 19.15
CA ALA A 104 17.08 0.08 20.56
C ALA A 104 16.12 1.27 20.79
N ARG A 105 16.09 2.27 19.89
CA ARG A 105 15.15 3.40 19.97
C ARG A 105 13.70 3.00 19.73
N LEU A 106 13.46 1.98 18.91
CA LEU A 106 12.11 1.46 18.65
C LEU A 106 11.58 0.59 19.79
N GLN A 107 12.48 -0.03 20.57
CA GLN A 107 12.11 -0.83 21.74
C GLN A 107 11.96 -0.02 23.03
N GLN A 108 12.27 1.29 23.03
CA GLN A 108 11.96 2.11 24.20
C GLN A 108 10.44 2.19 24.37
N PRO A 109 9.89 1.68 25.49
CA PRO A 109 8.48 1.85 25.78
C PRO A 109 8.24 3.35 25.98
N GLN A 110 7.52 3.95 25.03
CA GLN A 110 6.95 5.28 25.20
C GLN A 110 6.18 5.25 26.52
N LYS A 111 6.71 5.93 27.56
CA LYS A 111 6.01 6.17 28.82
C LYS A 111 4.74 6.96 28.51
N LYS A 112 3.67 6.25 28.17
CA LYS A 112 2.32 6.79 28.12
C LYS A 112 2.02 7.21 29.55
N GLN A 113 1.98 8.51 29.79
CA GLN A 113 1.42 9.06 31.02
C GLN A 113 -0.03 8.57 31.09
N VAL A 114 -0.26 7.60 31.96
CA VAL A 114 -1.60 7.11 32.27
C VAL A 114 -2.22 8.17 33.18
N LEU A 115 -3.09 9.00 32.61
CA LEU A 115 -3.99 9.82 33.40
C LEU A 115 -5.00 8.90 34.10
N PRO A 116 -5.28 9.10 35.41
CA PRO A 116 -6.26 8.31 36.12
C PRO A 116 -7.66 8.77 35.72
N LEU A 117 -8.34 8.00 34.87
CA LEU A 117 -9.78 8.12 34.69
C LEU A 117 -10.49 7.14 35.64
N THR A 118 -10.73 7.58 36.87
CA THR A 118 -11.72 6.98 37.76
C THR A 118 -12.97 7.85 37.75
N LEU A 119 -13.94 7.53 36.88
CA LEU A 119 -15.37 7.70 37.15
C LEU A 119 -16.19 7.08 36.01
N PHE A 120 -17.31 6.48 36.38
CA PHE A 120 -18.28 5.72 35.57
C PHE A 120 -17.98 4.22 35.44
N GLY A 121 -18.28 3.53 36.55
CA GLY A 121 -18.75 2.16 36.50
C GLY A 121 -20.13 2.11 35.85
N THR A 122 -20.16 1.59 34.64
CA THR A 122 -21.36 0.98 34.04
C THR A 122 -20.90 -0.39 33.57
N GLU A 123 -21.44 -1.42 34.21
CA GLU A 123 -21.25 -2.80 33.81
C GLU A 123 -21.74 -2.94 32.36
N VAL A 124 -20.81 -3.17 31.44
CA VAL A 124 -21.10 -3.43 30.04
C VAL A 124 -21.52 -4.90 29.96
N PRO A 125 -22.74 -5.21 29.49
CA PRO A 125 -23.16 -6.59 29.27
C PRO A 125 -22.21 -7.24 28.24
N THR A 126 -21.50 -8.28 28.67
CA THR A 126 -20.77 -9.19 27.79
C THR A 126 -21.78 -10.04 27.01
N ALA A 127 -22.38 -9.44 25.99
CA ALA A 127 -23.20 -10.16 25.03
C ALA A 127 -22.30 -11.11 24.22
N SER A 128 -22.43 -12.40 24.49
CA SER A 128 -21.82 -13.50 23.74
C SER A 128 -22.39 -13.51 22.32
N CYS A 129 -21.55 -13.15 21.35
CA CYS A 129 -21.86 -13.09 19.93
C CYS A 129 -21.73 -14.47 19.26
N ASN A 130 -22.83 -15.24 19.24
CA ASN A 130 -22.95 -16.50 18.50
C ASN A 130 -23.51 -16.31 17.07
N SER A 131 -23.04 -15.28 16.34
CA SER A 131 -23.52 -14.93 14.99
C SER A 131 -22.46 -15.19 13.91
N THR A 132 -21.93 -16.40 13.84
CA THR A 132 -20.91 -16.77 12.84
C THR A 132 -21.47 -16.90 11.41
N SER A 133 -22.77 -17.18 11.24
CA SER A 133 -23.36 -17.48 9.93
C SER A 133 -23.56 -16.27 9.02
N SER A 134 -23.85 -15.07 9.55
CA SER A 134 -24.08 -13.87 8.71
C SER A 134 -22.80 -13.29 8.11
N SER A 135 -21.66 -13.45 8.80
CA SER A 135 -20.38 -12.91 8.35
C SER A 135 -19.87 -13.53 7.03
N SER A 136 -20.21 -14.79 6.76
CA SER A 136 -19.77 -15.49 5.54
C SER A 136 -20.45 -14.92 4.29
N THR A 137 -21.77 -14.72 4.34
CA THR A 137 -22.54 -14.22 3.20
C THR A 137 -22.16 -12.79 2.85
N ALA A 138 -21.93 -11.92 3.84
CA ALA A 138 -21.46 -10.56 3.61
C ALA A 138 -20.07 -10.51 2.95
N LYS A 139 -19.15 -11.38 3.39
CA LYS A 139 -17.81 -11.52 2.78
C LYS A 139 -17.90 -11.95 1.32
N GLU A 140 -18.75 -12.92 1.01
CA GLU A 140 -18.94 -13.42 -0.35
C GLU A 140 -19.58 -12.36 -1.26
N ALA A 141 -20.59 -11.64 -0.77
CA ALA A 141 -21.22 -10.54 -1.50
C ALA A 141 -20.23 -9.40 -1.79
N TRP A 142 -19.42 -9.02 -0.80
CA TRP A 142 -18.34 -8.06 -0.99
C TRP A 142 -17.32 -8.56 -2.01
N ALA A 143 -16.91 -9.83 -1.89
CA ALA A 143 -15.95 -10.43 -2.80
C ALA A 143 -16.47 -10.44 -4.25
N ALA A 144 -17.73 -10.78 -4.47
CA ALA A 144 -18.37 -10.75 -5.78
C ALA A 144 -18.30 -9.35 -6.42
N SER A 145 -18.46 -8.30 -5.60
CA SER A 145 -18.54 -6.91 -6.04
C SER A 145 -17.16 -6.28 -6.34
N PHE A 146 -16.11 -6.67 -5.61
CA PHE A 146 -14.82 -5.96 -5.65
C PHE A 146 -13.62 -6.80 -6.13
N THR A 147 -13.75 -8.12 -6.26
CA THR A 147 -12.61 -8.98 -6.65
C THR A 147 -12.47 -9.22 -8.15
N THR A 148 -13.45 -8.81 -8.96
CA THR A 148 -13.45 -8.96 -10.42
C THR A 148 -13.46 -7.60 -11.11
N VAL A 149 -12.86 -7.52 -12.31
CA VAL A 149 -12.83 -6.25 -13.06
C VAL A 149 -14.21 -5.94 -13.64
N GLU A 150 -14.96 -6.98 -13.97
CA GLU A 150 -16.31 -6.96 -14.51
C GLU A 150 -17.27 -6.31 -13.50
N ALA A 151 -17.25 -6.76 -12.25
CA ALA A 151 -18.06 -6.13 -11.20
C ALA A 151 -17.68 -4.66 -10.98
N LEU A 152 -16.38 -4.33 -11.04
CA LEU A 152 -15.95 -2.92 -10.97
C LEU A 152 -16.45 -2.09 -12.17
N ARG A 153 -16.52 -2.67 -13.38
CA ARG A 153 -17.09 -1.99 -14.56
C ARG A 153 -18.59 -1.79 -14.43
N ASP A 154 -19.30 -2.71 -13.80
CA ASP A 154 -20.75 -2.62 -13.61
C ASP A 154 -21.08 -1.56 -12.54
N THR A 155 -20.30 -1.49 -11.45
CA THR A 155 -20.47 -0.50 -10.38
C THR A 155 -19.99 0.90 -10.75
N PHE A 156 -18.79 1.02 -11.33
CA PHE A 156 -18.13 2.32 -11.58
C PHE A 156 -18.17 2.76 -13.04
N GLY A 157 -18.74 1.95 -13.94
CA GLY A 157 -18.90 2.24 -15.36
C GLY A 157 -17.72 1.80 -16.24
N ARG A 158 -17.99 1.62 -17.53
CA ARG A 158 -16.98 1.23 -18.54
C ARG A 158 -16.24 2.45 -19.10
N ASN A 159 -15.05 2.21 -19.64
CA ASN A 159 -14.27 3.24 -20.32
C ASN A 159 -15.06 3.84 -21.49
N LYS A 160 -15.34 5.15 -21.42
CA LYS A 160 -16.15 5.87 -22.43
C LYS A 160 -15.44 5.97 -23.79
N ASN A 161 -14.11 6.03 -23.78
CA ASN A 161 -13.28 6.26 -24.96
C ASN A 161 -12.66 4.98 -25.53
N ALA A 162 -13.23 3.81 -25.16
CA ALA A 162 -12.81 2.47 -25.57
C ALA A 162 -11.30 2.22 -25.39
N PHE A 163 -10.50 2.52 -26.40
CA PHE A 163 -9.06 2.29 -26.37
C PHE A 163 -8.31 3.36 -25.57
N TRP A 164 -8.66 4.65 -25.74
CA TRP A 164 -7.82 5.77 -25.32
C TRP A 164 -7.75 5.99 -23.81
N GLY A 165 -8.72 5.50 -23.05
CA GLY A 165 -8.87 5.88 -21.65
C GLY A 165 -9.70 7.16 -21.51
N ASP A 166 -10.36 7.30 -20.36
CA ASP A 166 -11.20 8.45 -20.06
C ASP A 166 -10.79 9.18 -18.77
N LEU A 167 -9.78 8.67 -18.06
CA LEU A 167 -9.23 9.29 -16.87
C LEU A 167 -7.78 9.70 -17.06
N ASP A 168 -7.47 10.93 -16.64
CA ASP A 168 -6.11 11.42 -16.52
C ASP A 168 -5.35 10.67 -15.40
N ALA A 169 -4.03 10.84 -15.34
CA ALA A 169 -3.19 10.13 -14.37
C ALA A 169 -3.54 10.45 -12.91
N SER A 170 -3.94 11.68 -12.59
CA SER A 170 -4.30 12.07 -11.21
C SER A 170 -5.63 11.45 -10.79
N THR A 171 -6.67 11.51 -11.64
CA THR A 171 -7.97 10.89 -11.35
C THR A 171 -7.87 9.37 -11.35
N THR A 172 -7.07 8.79 -12.24
CA THR A 172 -6.76 7.35 -12.19
C THR A 172 -6.14 6.97 -10.86
N ARG A 173 -5.19 7.75 -10.35
CA ARG A 173 -4.55 7.46 -9.05
C ARG A 173 -5.54 7.58 -7.90
N ARG A 174 -6.42 8.58 -7.93
CA ARG A 174 -7.52 8.73 -6.96
C ARG A 174 -8.44 7.49 -7.00
N LEU A 175 -8.95 7.13 -8.18
CA LEU A 175 -9.76 5.94 -8.39
C LEU A 175 -9.04 4.65 -7.94
N TYR A 176 -7.74 4.53 -8.16
CA TYR A 176 -7.03 3.36 -7.67
C TYR A 176 -7.00 3.29 -6.13
N LYS A 177 -6.78 4.43 -5.46
CA LYS A 177 -6.74 4.49 -3.99
C LYS A 177 -8.09 4.18 -3.35
N THR A 178 -9.17 4.58 -4.01
CA THR A 178 -10.52 4.26 -3.53
C THR A 178 -10.80 2.78 -3.55
N LEU A 179 -10.46 2.12 -4.64
CA LEU A 179 -10.74 0.71 -4.85
C LEU A 179 -9.88 -0.24 -4.00
N LEU A 180 -9.09 0.28 -3.07
CA LEU A 180 -8.30 -0.54 -2.17
C LEU A 180 -9.19 -1.23 -1.14
N PRO A 181 -8.88 -2.48 -0.76
CA PRO A 181 -9.73 -3.31 0.09
C PRO A 181 -9.66 -2.94 1.59
N ARG A 182 -9.75 -1.64 1.93
CA ARG A 182 -9.64 -1.15 3.32
C ARG A 182 -10.73 -1.71 4.22
N ALA A 183 -11.93 -1.93 3.68
CA ALA A 183 -13.04 -2.56 4.39
C ALA A 183 -12.69 -3.96 4.92
N LEU A 184 -11.84 -4.73 4.23
CA LEU A 184 -11.40 -6.05 4.73
C LEU A 184 -10.49 -5.94 5.96
N LEU A 185 -9.70 -4.88 6.05
CA LEU A 185 -8.86 -4.62 7.22
C LEU A 185 -9.72 -4.20 8.42
N GLU A 186 -10.77 -3.42 8.19
CA GLU A 186 -11.74 -3.06 9.22
C GLU A 186 -12.53 -4.29 9.71
N LEU A 187 -12.93 -5.17 8.78
CA LEU A 187 -13.59 -6.43 9.10
C LEU A 187 -12.72 -7.32 10.01
N TYR A 188 -11.43 -7.41 9.73
CA TYR A 188 -10.46 -8.11 10.58
C TYR A 188 -10.45 -7.52 12.01
N HIS A 189 -10.43 -6.19 12.13
CA HIS A 189 -10.37 -5.53 13.43
C HIS A 189 -11.68 -5.56 14.22
N CYS A 190 -12.83 -5.53 13.55
CA CYS A 190 -14.14 -5.47 14.20
C CYS A 190 -14.75 -6.86 14.49
N GLU A 191 -14.64 -7.80 13.55
CA GLU A 191 -15.33 -9.10 13.64
C GLU A 191 -14.39 -10.24 14.06
N GLY A 192 -13.09 -9.98 14.16
CA GLY A 192 -12.11 -11.03 14.48
C GLY A 192 -12.03 -12.11 13.40
N ALA A 193 -12.39 -11.77 12.15
CA ALA A 193 -12.28 -12.68 11.02
C ALA A 193 -10.83 -13.14 10.84
N SER A 194 -10.62 -14.40 10.44
CA SER A 194 -9.28 -14.96 10.24
C SER A 194 -8.54 -14.16 9.15
N SER A 195 -7.26 -13.86 9.38
CA SER A 195 -6.44 -13.20 8.34
C SER A 195 -6.25 -14.10 7.11
N GLU A 196 -6.30 -15.43 7.32
CA GLU A 196 -6.12 -16.47 6.30
C GLU A 196 -7.21 -16.42 5.23
N ASP A 197 -8.46 -16.18 5.61
CA ASP A 197 -9.56 -16.06 4.65
C ASP A 197 -9.55 -14.70 3.93
N LEU A 198 -9.13 -13.64 4.62
CA LEU A 198 -9.17 -12.27 4.12
C LEU A 198 -8.00 -11.93 3.18
N ALA A 199 -6.83 -12.53 3.39
CA ALA A 199 -5.63 -12.19 2.63
C ALA A 199 -5.75 -12.52 1.12
N PRO A 200 -6.25 -13.70 0.70
CA PRO A 200 -6.51 -13.99 -0.72
C PRO A 200 -7.53 -13.04 -1.34
N LEU A 201 -8.59 -12.68 -0.59
CA LEU A 201 -9.63 -11.75 -1.06
C LEU A 201 -9.05 -10.34 -1.27
N ALA A 202 -8.28 -9.83 -0.31
CA ALA A 202 -7.62 -8.53 -0.40
C ALA A 202 -6.64 -8.46 -1.58
N TYR A 203 -5.89 -9.54 -1.81
CA TYR A 203 -5.01 -9.65 -2.97
C TYR A 203 -5.79 -9.55 -4.28
N ARG A 204 -6.85 -10.36 -4.44
CA ARG A 204 -7.67 -10.38 -5.67
C ARG A 204 -8.31 -9.02 -5.92
N ALA A 205 -8.90 -8.40 -4.88
CA ALA A 205 -9.48 -7.07 -4.96
C ALA A 205 -8.46 -6.02 -5.40
N ARG A 206 -7.26 -6.00 -4.81
CA ARG A 206 -6.18 -5.08 -5.22
C ARG A 206 -5.76 -5.29 -6.67
N VAL A 207 -5.66 -6.53 -7.14
CA VAL A 207 -5.32 -6.83 -8.53
C VAL A 207 -6.42 -6.35 -9.48
N ALA A 208 -7.68 -6.61 -9.15
CA ALA A 208 -8.83 -6.13 -9.92
C ALA A 208 -8.86 -4.60 -9.97
N ALA A 209 -8.70 -3.93 -8.82
CA ALA A 209 -8.59 -2.47 -8.71
C ALA A 209 -7.48 -1.89 -9.59
N LYS A 210 -6.29 -2.50 -9.60
CA LYS A 210 -5.19 -2.07 -10.48
C LYS A 210 -5.53 -2.22 -11.95
N LYS A 211 -6.10 -3.37 -12.35
CA LYS A 211 -6.48 -3.64 -13.74
C LYS A 211 -7.55 -2.66 -14.22
N TYR A 212 -8.57 -2.45 -13.39
CA TYR A 212 -9.66 -1.52 -13.67
C TYR A 212 -9.15 -0.07 -13.78
N ALA A 213 -8.32 0.40 -12.85
CA ALA A 213 -7.71 1.72 -12.93
C ALA A 213 -6.87 1.90 -14.20
N ARG A 214 -6.08 0.89 -14.59
CA ARG A 214 -5.30 0.91 -15.84
C ARG A 214 -6.19 0.95 -17.08
N GLU A 215 -7.30 0.23 -17.11
CA GLU A 215 -8.27 0.24 -18.21
C GLU A 215 -8.89 1.63 -18.41
N ARG A 216 -9.15 2.36 -17.32
CA ARG A 216 -9.70 3.72 -17.33
C ARG A 216 -8.65 4.79 -17.67
N SER A 217 -7.39 4.53 -17.35
CA SER A 217 -6.28 5.46 -17.60
C SER A 217 -5.97 5.67 -19.09
N GLU A 218 -5.47 6.86 -19.42
CA GLU A 218 -4.97 7.20 -20.75
C GLU A 218 -3.92 6.18 -21.26
N VAL A 219 -3.97 5.83 -22.54
CA VAL A 219 -3.09 4.80 -23.15
C VAL A 219 -1.60 5.01 -22.85
N PRO A 220 -1.03 6.22 -22.97
CA PRO A 220 0.39 6.41 -22.66
C PRO A 220 0.71 6.11 -21.19
N ALA A 221 -0.17 6.53 -20.26
CA ALA A 221 -0.02 6.25 -18.83
C ALA A 221 -0.14 4.75 -18.53
N ARG A 222 -1.07 4.05 -19.20
CA ARG A 222 -1.27 2.60 -19.09
C ARG A 222 -0.03 1.81 -19.53
N VAL A 223 0.54 2.17 -20.67
CA VAL A 223 1.74 1.53 -21.22
C VAL A 223 2.93 1.81 -20.32
N ALA A 224 3.14 3.06 -19.92
CA ALA A 224 4.23 3.46 -19.02
C ALA A 224 4.17 2.72 -17.68
N ALA A 225 2.98 2.62 -17.06
CA ALA A 225 2.79 1.88 -15.81
C ALA A 225 3.07 0.38 -15.97
N SER A 226 2.66 -0.21 -17.09
CA SER A 226 2.86 -1.64 -17.37
C SER A 226 4.34 -1.97 -17.62
N LEU A 227 5.05 -1.10 -18.35
CA LEU A 227 6.49 -1.20 -18.57
C LEU A 227 7.27 -1.02 -17.28
N PHE A 228 6.89 -0.04 -16.44
CA PHE A 228 7.55 0.21 -15.16
C PHE A 228 7.41 -0.96 -14.18
N ASP A 229 6.21 -1.55 -14.09
CA ASP A 229 6.02 -2.74 -13.25
C ASP A 229 6.81 -3.94 -13.80
N GLY A 230 6.83 -4.14 -15.12
CA GLY A 230 7.63 -5.18 -15.77
C GLY A 230 9.13 -5.01 -15.58
N TRP A 231 9.63 -3.78 -15.71
CA TRP A 231 11.03 -3.44 -15.46
C TRP A 231 11.42 -3.69 -14.00
N ARG A 232 10.61 -3.22 -13.05
CA ARG A 232 10.85 -3.44 -11.62
C ARG A 232 10.89 -4.94 -11.27
N GLN A 233 10.02 -5.75 -11.88
CA GLN A 233 10.03 -7.20 -11.68
C GLN A 233 11.22 -7.87 -12.37
N PHE A 234 11.60 -7.40 -13.56
CA PHE A 234 12.77 -7.88 -14.28
C PHE A 234 14.06 -7.65 -13.46
N CYS A 235 14.26 -6.44 -12.93
CA CYS A 235 15.43 -6.14 -12.09
C CYS A 235 15.51 -7.01 -10.83
N LYS A 236 14.35 -7.39 -10.24
CA LYS A 236 14.32 -8.14 -8.98
C LYS A 236 14.39 -9.66 -9.17
N TYR A 237 13.72 -10.19 -10.19
CA TYR A 237 13.52 -11.64 -10.36
C TYR A 237 14.06 -12.18 -11.70
N GLY A 238 14.66 -11.33 -12.55
CA GLY A 238 15.15 -11.72 -13.87
C GLY A 238 14.04 -12.06 -14.88
N ARG A 239 12.77 -11.82 -14.55
CA ARG A 239 11.62 -12.13 -15.42
C ARG A 239 10.73 -10.91 -15.60
N PHE A 240 10.46 -10.55 -16.85
CA PHE A 240 9.55 -9.46 -17.18
C PHE A 240 8.10 -9.91 -16.99
N GLN A 241 7.39 -9.27 -16.06
CA GLN A 241 5.99 -9.54 -15.77
C GLN A 241 5.22 -8.22 -15.67
N SER A 242 4.23 -7.98 -16.54
CA SER A 242 3.47 -6.72 -16.54
C SER A 242 2.29 -6.71 -15.55
N SER A 243 1.89 -7.89 -15.08
CA SER A 243 0.74 -8.11 -14.21
C SER A 243 1.05 -7.96 -12.71
N GLY A 244 2.32 -7.74 -12.33
CA GLY A 244 2.73 -7.70 -10.93
C GLY A 244 3.06 -9.08 -10.36
N MET A 245 3.26 -9.17 -9.04
CA MET A 245 3.62 -10.42 -8.38
C MET A 245 2.40 -11.33 -8.24
N SER A 246 2.58 -12.62 -8.55
CA SER A 246 1.59 -13.66 -8.25
C SER A 246 1.41 -13.83 -6.73
N TYR A 247 0.28 -14.39 -6.31
CA TYR A 247 0.01 -14.61 -4.87
C TYR A 247 1.10 -15.48 -4.19
N PRO A 248 1.57 -16.60 -4.76
CA PRO A 248 2.66 -17.38 -4.17
C PRO A 248 3.97 -16.59 -4.01
N GLN A 249 4.35 -15.80 -5.03
CA GLN A 249 5.54 -14.94 -4.94
C GLN A 249 5.37 -13.84 -3.88
N LEU A 250 4.14 -13.34 -3.70
CA LEU A 250 3.84 -12.36 -2.66
C LEU A 250 3.94 -12.99 -1.27
N TRP A 251 3.43 -14.22 -1.13
CA TRP A 251 3.55 -15.02 0.09
C TRP A 251 5.00 -15.24 0.46
N GLU A 252 5.80 -15.83 -0.43
CA GLU A 252 7.23 -16.09 -0.23
C GLU A 252 7.97 -14.82 0.18
N LYS A 253 7.71 -13.70 -0.50
CA LYS A 253 8.32 -12.41 -0.17
C LYS A 253 8.04 -11.99 1.27
N TYR A 254 6.80 -12.09 1.75
CA TYR A 254 6.45 -11.66 3.11
C TYR A 254 6.81 -12.71 4.16
N ALA A 255 6.80 -14.00 3.83
CA ALA A 255 7.29 -15.06 4.69
C ALA A 255 8.77 -14.86 4.99
N THR A 256 9.61 -14.66 3.96
CA THR A 256 11.04 -14.37 4.15
C THR A 256 11.24 -13.09 4.96
N GLN A 257 10.50 -12.01 4.65
CA GLN A 257 10.61 -10.75 5.40
C GLN A 257 10.28 -10.95 6.89
N ILE A 258 9.23 -11.71 7.21
CA ILE A 258 8.80 -11.94 8.57
C ILE A 258 9.80 -12.83 9.32
N MET A 259 10.30 -13.90 8.69
CA MET A 259 11.36 -14.76 9.26
C MET A 259 12.67 -14.02 9.53
N GLU A 260 12.98 -12.96 8.78
CA GLU A 260 14.15 -12.10 9.03
C GLU A 260 13.92 -11.09 10.17
N GLU A 261 12.66 -10.72 10.43
CA GLU A 261 12.28 -9.71 11.44
C GLU A 261 12.09 -10.34 12.83
N ASP A 262 11.51 -11.53 12.91
CA ASP A 262 11.09 -12.22 14.13
C ASP A 262 11.58 -13.69 14.12
N ASP A 263 12.09 -14.20 15.25
CA ASP A 263 12.35 -15.63 15.46
C ASP A 263 11.03 -16.34 15.81
N PHE A 264 10.57 -17.24 14.95
CA PHE A 264 9.34 -18.01 15.15
C PHE A 264 9.61 -19.41 15.65
N GLU A 265 8.96 -19.78 16.75
CA GLU A 265 8.95 -21.17 17.23
C GLU A 265 7.82 -22.00 16.59
N ASN A 266 6.77 -21.35 16.06
CA ASN A 266 5.56 -22.01 15.53
C ASN A 266 5.22 -21.56 14.09
N GLU A 267 5.00 -22.53 13.20
CA GLU A 267 4.62 -22.31 11.79
C GLU A 267 3.22 -21.68 11.62
N GLN A 268 2.30 -21.96 12.54
CA GLN A 268 0.95 -21.41 12.49
C GLN A 268 0.94 -19.89 12.70
N ASP A 269 1.79 -19.41 13.61
CA ASP A 269 1.95 -17.99 13.87
C ASP A 269 2.58 -17.26 12.68
N LEU A 270 3.53 -17.91 11.99
CA LEU A 270 4.12 -17.39 10.76
C LEU A 270 3.05 -17.20 9.67
N THR A 271 2.21 -18.23 9.44
CA THR A 271 1.13 -18.20 8.45
C THR A 271 0.16 -17.05 8.71
N SER A 272 -0.35 -16.94 9.93
CA SER A 272 -1.27 -15.88 10.32
C SER A 272 -0.66 -14.48 10.19
N LYS A 273 0.62 -14.29 10.54
CA LYS A 273 1.33 -13.02 10.35
C LYS A 273 1.56 -12.69 8.87
N VAL A 274 1.92 -13.66 8.04
CA VAL A 274 2.07 -13.46 6.58
C VAL A 274 0.75 -13.02 5.96
N CYS A 275 -0.35 -13.71 6.28
CA CYS A 275 -1.69 -13.35 5.86
C CYS A 275 -2.07 -11.92 6.28
N TYR A 276 -1.87 -11.58 7.55
CA TYR A 276 -2.11 -10.22 8.05
C TYR A 276 -1.25 -9.18 7.31
N LYS A 277 0.02 -9.48 7.03
CA LYS A 277 0.91 -8.59 6.30
C LYS A 277 0.45 -8.38 4.86
N ILE A 278 -0.03 -9.41 4.19
CA ILE A 278 -0.63 -9.32 2.85
C ILE A 278 -1.89 -8.45 2.89
N LEU A 279 -2.76 -8.63 3.89
CA LEU A 279 -3.97 -7.84 4.08
C LEU A 279 -3.63 -6.34 4.27
N GLU A 280 -2.72 -6.03 5.20
CA GLU A 280 -2.23 -4.68 5.46
C GLU A 280 -1.64 -4.03 4.20
N LYS A 281 -0.66 -4.70 3.55
CA LYS A 281 0.00 -4.18 2.36
C LYS A 281 -0.89 -4.12 1.13
N SER A 282 -2.00 -4.87 1.12
CA SER A 282 -3.01 -4.76 0.07
C SER A 282 -3.86 -3.49 0.19
N CYS A 283 -3.93 -2.90 1.38
CA CYS A 283 -4.64 -1.64 1.63
C CYS A 283 -3.74 -0.39 1.50
N GLU A 284 -2.42 -0.58 1.45
CA GLU A 284 -1.44 0.50 1.38
C GLU A 284 -1.00 0.86 -0.05
N THR A 285 -0.68 2.14 -0.27
CA THR A 285 -0.08 2.67 -1.49
C THR A 285 1.29 3.27 -1.25
N ASN A 286 2.08 3.37 -2.31
CA ASN A 286 3.37 4.05 -2.25
C ASN A 286 3.16 5.56 -2.10
N GLN A 287 3.54 6.12 -0.95
CA GLN A 287 3.41 7.54 -0.63
C GLN A 287 4.15 8.45 -1.62
N LYS A 288 5.31 8.02 -2.15
CA LYS A 288 6.05 8.79 -3.16
C LYS A 288 5.29 8.89 -4.47
N VAL A 289 4.61 7.82 -4.86
CA VAL A 289 3.75 7.84 -6.06
C VAL A 289 2.51 8.68 -5.78
N ASP A 290 1.97 8.60 -4.57
CA ASP A 290 0.84 9.44 -4.17
C ASP A 290 1.18 10.92 -4.24
N SER A 291 2.31 11.37 -3.69
CA SER A 291 2.71 12.78 -3.71
C SER A 291 2.97 13.32 -5.12
N LEU A 292 3.39 12.47 -6.07
CA LEU A 292 3.59 12.86 -7.46
C LEU A 292 2.28 13.13 -8.23
N PHE A 293 1.20 12.43 -7.89
CA PHE A 293 -0.07 12.51 -8.62
C PHE A 293 -1.17 13.24 -7.85
N LEU A 294 -1.01 13.42 -6.54
CA LEU A 294 -2.03 13.93 -5.61
C LEU A 294 -1.51 15.17 -4.88
N THR A 295 -1.00 16.15 -5.63
CA THR A 295 -0.46 17.40 -5.08
C THR A 295 -1.51 18.25 -4.35
N ASP A 296 -2.80 18.09 -4.66
CA ASP A 296 -3.90 18.73 -3.93
C ASP A 296 -4.56 17.73 -2.96
N GLN A 297 -4.33 17.92 -1.66
CA GLN A 297 -4.88 17.05 -0.61
C GLN A 297 -6.41 17.12 -0.50
N GLN A 298 -7.04 18.21 -0.94
CA GLN A 298 -8.49 18.45 -0.79
C GLN A 298 -9.34 17.41 -1.56
N ASP A 299 -8.98 17.11 -2.81
CA ASP A 299 -9.69 16.14 -3.64
C ASP A 299 -9.65 14.70 -3.06
N LEU A 300 -8.63 14.39 -2.27
CA LEU A 300 -8.48 13.05 -1.67
C LEU A 300 -9.48 12.80 -0.56
N GLN A 301 -9.84 13.86 0.17
CA GLN A 301 -10.75 13.79 1.31
C GLN A 301 -12.17 13.52 0.85
N GLU A 302 -12.65 14.24 -0.16
CA GLU A 302 -14.01 14.07 -0.71
C GLU A 302 -14.24 12.65 -1.23
N ILE A 303 -13.26 12.12 -1.96
CA ILE A 303 -13.33 10.79 -2.52
C ILE A 303 -13.26 9.70 -1.44
N THR A 304 -12.44 9.91 -0.40
CA THR A 304 -12.38 8.98 0.73
C THR A 304 -13.71 8.98 1.49
N LEU A 305 -14.31 10.16 1.74
CA LEU A 305 -15.62 10.30 2.36
C LEU A 305 -16.71 9.57 1.56
N LYS A 306 -16.66 9.63 0.22
CA LYS A 306 -17.64 8.93 -0.62
C LYS A 306 -17.55 7.41 -0.51
N LEU A 307 -16.36 6.82 -0.40
CA LEU A 307 -16.28 5.37 -0.21
C LEU A 307 -16.51 4.95 1.22
N GLU A 308 -16.17 5.79 2.19
CA GLU A 308 -16.64 5.58 3.56
C GLU A 308 -18.16 5.47 3.55
N GLN A 309 -18.85 6.41 2.87
CA GLN A 309 -20.31 6.37 2.67
C GLN A 309 -20.76 5.08 1.97
N ASP A 310 -20.16 4.67 0.85
CA ASP A 310 -20.56 3.45 0.13
C ASP A 310 -20.34 2.18 0.98
N VAL A 311 -19.29 2.15 1.81
CA VAL A 311 -19.05 1.06 2.77
C VAL A 311 -20.09 1.09 3.90
N TYR A 312 -20.45 2.28 4.40
CA TYR A 312 -21.55 2.43 5.35
C TYR A 312 -22.86 1.93 4.76
N ASP A 313 -23.19 2.30 3.52
CA ASP A 313 -24.42 1.87 2.87
C ASP A 313 -24.45 0.33 2.67
N LEU A 314 -23.31 -0.29 2.34
CA LEU A 314 -23.20 -1.75 2.28
C LEU A 314 -23.38 -2.43 3.64
N LEU A 315 -22.90 -1.81 4.71
CA LEU A 315 -23.05 -2.30 6.08
C LEU A 315 -24.45 -2.00 6.67
N ASP A 316 -25.11 -0.94 6.22
CA ASP A 316 -26.42 -0.46 6.70
C ASP A 316 -27.61 -1.19 6.05
N ASN A 317 -27.37 -1.98 5.00
CA ASN A 317 -28.40 -2.83 4.38
C ASN A 317 -28.71 -4.12 5.18
N GLU A 318 -28.12 -4.31 6.36
CA GLU A 318 -28.45 -5.42 7.28
C GLU A 318 -29.53 -5.00 8.31
N PRO A 319 -30.61 -5.77 8.50
CA PRO A 319 -31.75 -5.36 9.32
C PRO A 319 -31.52 -5.38 10.85
N GLU A 320 -31.97 -4.28 11.47
CA GLU A 320 -32.65 -4.09 12.77
C GLU A 320 -32.03 -4.49 14.13
N ASP A 321 -30.76 -4.87 14.27
CA ASP A 321 -30.17 -4.95 15.63
C ASP A 321 -29.52 -3.60 16.05
N VAL A 322 -30.40 -2.63 16.38
CA VAL A 322 -30.08 -1.20 16.63
C VAL A 322 -28.94 -0.99 17.64
N ASN A 323 -28.83 -1.88 18.64
CA ASN A 323 -27.79 -1.76 19.68
C ASN A 323 -26.39 -2.18 19.20
N MET A 324 -26.29 -3.19 18.34
CA MET A 324 -25.00 -3.64 17.80
C MET A 324 -24.45 -2.62 16.80
N TRP A 325 -25.36 -1.98 16.07
CA TRP A 325 -25.05 -0.93 15.10
C TRP A 325 -24.50 0.34 15.77
N ALA A 326 -25.07 0.77 16.90
CA ALA A 326 -24.55 1.90 17.66
C ALA A 326 -23.10 1.68 18.14
N ILE A 327 -22.77 0.45 18.54
CA ILE A 327 -21.43 0.06 18.97
C ILE A 327 -20.45 0.04 17.79
N ARG A 328 -20.83 -0.56 16.65
CA ARG A 328 -20.02 -0.59 15.41
C ARG A 328 -19.78 0.82 14.87
N ARG A 329 -20.83 1.65 14.81
CA ARG A 329 -20.75 3.07 14.41
C ARG A 329 -19.78 3.86 15.29
N TYR A 330 -19.85 3.67 16.61
CA TYR A 330 -18.92 4.31 17.54
C TYR A 330 -17.47 3.88 17.32
N GLN A 331 -17.23 2.59 17.03
CA GLN A 331 -15.89 2.08 16.75
C GLN A 331 -15.29 2.66 15.46
N ILE A 332 -16.08 2.72 14.38
CA ILE A 332 -15.63 3.27 13.10
C ILE A 332 -15.35 4.78 13.26
N LEU A 333 -16.28 5.54 13.86
CA LEU A 333 -16.07 6.97 14.15
C LEU A 333 -14.80 7.21 14.97
N ARG A 334 -14.53 6.36 15.96
CA ARG A 334 -13.31 6.46 16.77
C ARG A 334 -12.05 6.19 15.96
N THR A 335 -12.10 5.26 15.01
CA THR A 335 -10.98 4.93 14.12
C THR A 335 -10.73 6.07 13.13
N LEU A 336 -11.78 6.59 12.49
CA LEU A 336 -11.70 7.73 11.57
C LEU A 336 -11.17 8.99 12.28
N LEU A 337 -11.62 9.26 13.51
CA LEU A 337 -11.09 10.36 14.32
C LEU A 337 -9.60 10.19 14.64
N ARG A 338 -9.10 8.97 14.86
CA ARG A 338 -7.65 8.74 15.05
C ARG A 338 -6.88 9.00 13.77
N ILE A 339 -7.38 8.52 12.63
CA ILE A 339 -6.74 8.74 11.31
C ILE A 339 -6.68 10.24 11.00
N ARG A 340 -7.79 10.95 11.22
CA ARG A 340 -7.85 12.41 11.04
C ARG A 340 -6.85 13.15 11.92
N ARG A 341 -6.74 12.81 13.22
CA ARG A 341 -5.74 13.41 14.11
C ARG A 341 -4.30 13.11 13.67
N GLN A 342 -4.02 11.92 13.15
CA GLN A 342 -2.70 11.58 12.62
C GLN A 342 -2.36 12.37 11.35
N MET A 343 -3.36 12.66 10.51
CA MET A 343 -3.20 13.48 9.32
C MET A 343 -2.98 14.94 9.68
N GLU A 344 -3.78 15.50 10.61
CA GLU A 344 -3.64 16.87 11.10
C GLU A 344 -2.29 17.06 11.82
N GLY A 345 -1.88 16.12 12.67
CA GLY A 345 -0.60 16.19 13.38
C GLY A 345 0.65 16.15 12.49
N ARG A 346 0.59 15.51 11.31
CA ARG A 346 1.69 15.54 10.32
C ARG A 346 1.75 16.85 9.53
N SER A 347 0.62 17.54 9.36
CA SER A 347 0.58 18.81 8.62
C SER A 347 1.27 19.95 9.37
N TYR A 348 1.34 19.89 10.70
CA TYR A 348 2.01 20.92 11.50
C TYR A 348 3.53 20.74 11.52
N THR A 349 4.03 19.50 11.57
CA THR A 349 5.49 19.26 11.63
C THR A 349 6.21 19.66 10.35
N GLU A 350 5.61 19.47 9.16
CA GLU A 350 6.26 19.89 7.90
C GLU A 350 6.28 21.41 7.71
N HIS A 351 5.40 22.16 8.38
CA HIS A 351 5.39 23.62 8.29
C HIS A 351 6.41 24.25 9.26
N ASP A 352 6.54 23.70 10.47
CA ASP A 352 7.53 24.13 11.46
C ASP A 352 8.97 23.76 11.04
N ASP A 353 9.18 22.59 10.43
CA ASP A 353 10.51 22.17 9.94
C ASP A 353 10.99 23.07 8.78
N ASN A 354 10.07 23.52 7.91
CA ASN A 354 10.40 24.48 6.84
C ASN A 354 10.69 25.88 7.39
N ALA A 355 9.94 26.34 8.39
CA ALA A 355 10.18 27.63 9.04
C ALA A 355 11.53 27.64 9.80
N ALA A 356 11.84 26.55 10.51
CA ALA A 356 13.13 26.39 11.18
C ALA A 356 14.29 26.35 10.17
N MET A 357 14.11 25.67 9.03
CA MET A 357 15.14 25.62 7.98
C MET A 357 15.33 26.98 7.29
N GLN A 358 14.26 27.77 7.13
CA GLN A 358 14.35 29.16 6.63
C GLN A 358 15.09 30.07 7.62
N ALA A 359 14.81 29.96 8.92
CA ALA A 359 15.50 30.74 9.94
C ALA A 359 17.01 30.44 9.97
N VAL A 360 17.41 29.17 9.83
CA VAL A 360 18.83 28.78 9.73
C VAL A 360 19.50 29.34 8.47
N LEU A 361 18.79 29.38 7.33
CA LEU A 361 19.32 29.95 6.09
C LEU A 361 19.46 31.47 6.15
N GLU A 362 18.55 32.16 6.84
CA GLU A 362 18.65 33.62 7.04
C GLU A 362 19.79 33.99 8.00
N ASP A 363 19.98 33.23 9.08
CA ASP A 363 21.08 33.44 10.03
C ASP A 363 22.46 33.17 9.38
N ALA A 364 22.53 32.16 8.50
CA ALA A 364 23.72 31.86 7.71
C ALA A 364 24.03 32.90 6.62
N ALA A 365 23.05 33.70 6.19
CA ALA A 365 23.25 34.76 5.20
C ALA A 365 23.68 36.10 5.82
N GLN A 366 23.55 36.25 7.14
CA GLN A 366 23.95 37.44 7.88
C GLN A 366 25.38 37.37 8.44
N GLN A 367 25.98 36.18 8.46
CA GLN A 367 27.40 35.94 8.75
C GLN A 367 28.24 35.99 7.48
#